data_AF-A0A9D6R6H4-F1
#
_entry.id   AF-A0A9D6R6H4-F1
#
_cell.length_a   1.000
_cell.length_b   1.000
_cell.length_c   1.000
_cell.angle_alpha   90.00
_cell.angle_beta   90.00
_cell.angle_gamma   90.00
#
_symmetry.space_group_name_H-M   'P 1'
#
loop_
_entity.id
_entity.type
_entity.pdbx_description
1 polymer ?
#
loop_
_entity_poly.entity_id
_entity_poly.type
_entity_poly.pdbx_seq_one_letter_code
_entity_poly.pdbx_strand_id
1 'polypeptide(L)'
;MGCGSPLGDLFYLADRLIDQRVPGDECRVSGHSPPVTRHAPLVTQLYQMYGDGQIDEDVFTALRALADRGQLRPVDLAVHRARARRAFVDTGRGDIEITKALCGLHSRLGQLAQARAASEKVLADLEARVAGLDERIVGKEQAARDALATGSDDDVVRRPLTEKTDLAASRDRLAQQAEALRADLARLDDLRAQLEAKAAELEAVQARSRLSEEVLK
;
A
#
# COMPACT_ATOMS: atom_id res chain seq x y z
N MET A 1 -13.70 9.86 18.79
CA MET A 1 -13.23 10.25 17.44
C MET A 1 -12.38 9.10 16.93
N GLY A 2 -12.92 8.28 16.03
CA GLY A 2 -12.30 7.02 15.62
C GLY A 2 -11.03 7.26 14.80
N CYS A 3 -9.90 6.73 15.28
CA CYS A 3 -8.67 6.61 14.50
C CYS A 3 -8.90 5.54 13.43
N GLY A 4 -9.44 5.93 12.28
CA GLY A 4 -9.36 5.12 11.08
C GLY A 4 -7.92 5.09 10.63
N SER A 5 -7.19 4.02 10.96
CA SER A 5 -5.87 3.79 10.38
C SER A 5 -6.02 3.78 8.86
N PRO A 6 -5.28 4.61 8.10
CA PRO A 6 -5.33 4.61 6.64
C PRO A 6 -4.85 3.27 6.04
N LEU A 7 -4.20 2.43 6.86
CA LEU A 7 -3.82 1.07 6.53
C LEU A 7 -4.94 0.04 6.79
N GLY A 8 -5.97 0.39 7.57
CA GLY A 8 -7.08 -0.52 7.91
C GLY A 8 -7.82 -1.01 6.67
N ASP A 9 -8.04 -0.13 5.71
CA ASP A 9 -8.69 -0.49 4.44
C ASP A 9 -7.79 -1.38 3.57
N LEU A 10 -6.46 -1.20 3.63
CA LEU A 10 -5.50 -2.06 2.92
C LEU A 10 -5.40 -3.45 3.56
N PHE A 11 -5.42 -3.53 4.89
CA PHE A 11 -5.44 -4.79 5.63
C PHE A 11 -6.74 -5.57 5.37
N TYR A 12 -7.89 -4.90 5.38
CA TYR A 12 -9.19 -5.52 5.08
C TYR A 12 -9.27 -6.09 3.65
N LEU A 13 -8.69 -5.40 2.67
CA LEU A 13 -8.65 -5.86 1.28
C LEU A 13 -7.66 -7.02 1.06
N ALA A 14 -6.55 -7.07 1.81
CA ALA A 14 -5.57 -8.15 1.74
C ALA A 14 -6.08 -9.45 2.38
N ASP A 15 -6.73 -9.37 3.54
CA ASP A 15 -7.28 -10.52 4.26
C ASP A 15 -8.33 -11.27 3.42
N ARG A 16 -9.16 -10.52 2.69
CA ARG A 16 -10.21 -11.06 1.82
C ARG A 16 -9.68 -11.90 0.65
N LEU A 17 -8.40 -11.77 0.30
CA LEU A 17 -7.74 -12.54 -0.77
C LEU A 17 -6.91 -13.69 -0.22
N ILE A 18 -6.47 -13.60 1.04
CA ILE A 18 -5.86 -14.71 1.76
C ILE A 18 -6.90 -15.83 1.90
N ASP A 19 -8.14 -15.46 2.24
CA ASP A 19 -9.30 -16.36 2.41
C ASP A 19 -9.95 -16.86 1.11
N GLN A 20 -9.53 -16.38 -0.08
CA GLN A 20 -9.90 -17.02 -1.34
C GLN A 20 -9.10 -18.33 -1.51
N ARG A 21 -9.42 -19.33 -0.68
CA ARG A 21 -9.28 -20.73 -1.09
C ARG A 21 -10.14 -20.90 -2.32
N VAL A 22 -9.57 -21.45 -3.38
CA VAL A 22 -10.32 -21.94 -4.55
C VAL A 22 -11.41 -22.91 -4.07
N PRO A 23 -12.71 -22.63 -4.28
CA PRO A 23 -13.73 -23.67 -4.21
C PRO A 23 -14.26 -23.88 -5.62
N GLY A 24 -14.18 -25.12 -6.10
CA GLY A 24 -14.92 -25.54 -7.27
C GLY A 24 -16.41 -25.27 -7.10
N ASP A 25 -17.06 -25.04 -8.24
CA ASP A 25 -18.51 -25.08 -8.47
C ASP A 25 -19.39 -24.51 -7.34
N GLU A 26 -19.89 -23.29 -7.51
CA GLU A 26 -21.35 -23.03 -7.53
C GLU A 26 -21.62 -21.72 -8.29
N CYS A 27 -21.97 -21.84 -9.57
CA CYS A 27 -22.63 -20.76 -10.29
C CYS A 27 -23.98 -20.44 -9.62
N ARG A 28 -24.08 -19.29 -8.94
CA ARG A 28 -25.36 -18.60 -8.80
C ARG A 28 -25.25 -17.16 -9.30
N VAL A 29 -25.84 -16.96 -10.47
CA VAL A 29 -26.15 -15.66 -11.06
C VAL A 29 -27.03 -14.90 -10.07
N SER A 30 -26.56 -13.73 -9.64
CA SER A 30 -27.41 -12.68 -9.10
C SER A 30 -26.87 -11.36 -9.64
N GLY A 31 -27.60 -10.86 -10.65
CA GLY A 31 -27.27 -9.62 -11.32
C GLY A 31 -27.34 -8.45 -10.36
N HIS A 32 -26.22 -7.80 -10.14
CA HIS A 32 -26.15 -6.41 -9.70
C HIS A 32 -25.16 -5.71 -10.64
N SER A 33 -25.69 -5.10 -11.69
CA SER A 33 -24.96 -4.07 -12.43
C SER A 33 -24.75 -2.88 -11.48
N PRO A 34 -23.50 -2.47 -11.19
CA PRO A 34 -23.30 -1.17 -10.56
C PRO A 34 -23.62 -0.08 -11.59
N PRO A 35 -24.16 1.07 -11.14
CA PRO A 35 -24.59 2.13 -12.03
C PRO A 35 -23.40 2.71 -12.78
N VAL A 36 -23.64 3.01 -14.06
CA VAL A 36 -22.72 3.70 -14.97
C VAL A 36 -22.30 5.03 -14.35
N THR A 37 -21.13 5.09 -13.73
CA THR A 37 -20.54 6.33 -13.25
C THR A 37 -19.86 7.05 -14.40
N ARG A 38 -20.29 8.29 -14.60
CA ARG A 38 -19.78 9.31 -15.52
C ARG A 38 -18.25 9.22 -15.71
N HIS A 39 -17.84 9.26 -16.99
CA HIS A 39 -16.47 9.19 -17.50
C HIS A 39 -15.37 9.50 -16.47
N ALA A 40 -14.78 8.46 -15.87
CA ALA A 40 -13.54 8.60 -15.09
C ALA A 40 -12.45 9.24 -15.98
N PRO A 41 -11.55 10.07 -15.42
CA PRO A 41 -10.47 10.68 -16.19
C PRO A 41 -9.69 9.60 -16.95
N LEU A 42 -9.28 9.90 -18.19
CA LEU A 42 -8.63 8.93 -19.09
C LEU A 42 -7.40 8.27 -18.45
N VAL A 43 -6.70 9.00 -17.59
CA VAL A 43 -5.59 8.50 -16.78
C VAL A 43 -6.07 7.39 -15.84
N THR A 44 -7.13 7.61 -15.06
CA THR A 44 -7.69 6.58 -14.19
C THR A 44 -8.12 5.34 -14.97
N GLN A 45 -8.68 5.52 -16.17
CA GLN A 45 -9.03 4.41 -17.05
C GLN A 45 -7.80 3.66 -17.56
N LEU A 46 -6.70 4.35 -17.86
CA LEU A 46 -5.43 3.74 -18.26
C LEU A 46 -4.85 2.87 -17.13
N TYR A 47 -4.83 3.37 -15.89
CA TYR A 47 -4.40 2.60 -14.72
C TYR A 47 -5.31 1.41 -14.45
N GLN A 48 -6.63 1.56 -14.63
CA GLN A 48 -7.57 0.43 -14.54
C GLN A 48 -7.29 -0.62 -15.61
N MET A 49 -7.05 -0.21 -16.86
CA MET A 49 -6.74 -1.14 -17.94
C MET A 49 -5.44 -1.90 -17.71
N TYR A 50 -4.42 -1.23 -17.16
CA TYR A 50 -3.17 -1.89 -16.77
C TYR A 50 -3.41 -2.86 -15.62
N GLY A 51 -4.11 -2.44 -14.56
CA GLY A 51 -4.44 -3.32 -13.43
C GLY A 51 -5.36 -4.48 -13.77
N ASP A 52 -6.19 -4.34 -14.81
CA ASP A 52 -7.04 -5.41 -15.35
C ASP A 52 -6.29 -6.37 -16.28
N GLY A 53 -4.99 -6.14 -16.55
CA GLY A 53 -4.21 -6.93 -17.50
C GLY A 53 -4.68 -6.78 -18.95
N GLN A 54 -5.41 -5.70 -19.27
CA GLN A 54 -5.90 -5.45 -20.63
C GLN A 54 -4.83 -4.86 -21.55
N ILE A 55 -3.74 -4.36 -20.97
CA ILE A 55 -2.59 -3.78 -21.66
C ILE A 55 -1.30 -4.18 -20.95
N ASP A 56 -0.27 -4.43 -21.74
CA ASP A 56 1.06 -4.79 -21.25
C ASP A 56 1.84 -3.54 -20.79
N GLU A 57 2.95 -3.74 -20.08
CA GLU A 57 3.77 -2.66 -19.50
C GLU A 57 4.30 -1.67 -20.56
N ASP A 58 4.73 -2.17 -21.72
CA ASP A 58 5.19 -1.33 -22.84
C ASP A 58 4.07 -0.42 -23.36
N VAL A 59 2.86 -0.97 -23.47
CA VAL A 59 1.66 -0.26 -23.92
C VAL A 59 1.22 0.75 -22.87
N PHE A 60 1.26 0.38 -21.59
CA PHE A 60 0.98 1.29 -20.49
C PHE A 60 1.95 2.47 -20.46
N THR A 61 3.25 2.21 -20.62
CA THR A 61 4.29 3.25 -20.63
C THR A 61 4.10 4.21 -21.80
N ALA A 62 3.78 3.70 -22.99
CA ALA A 62 3.49 4.53 -24.16
C ALA A 62 2.22 5.40 -23.99
N LEU A 63 1.13 4.81 -23.48
CA LEU A 63 -0.12 5.54 -23.23
C LEU A 63 0.00 6.54 -22.08
N ARG A 64 0.86 6.27 -21.10
CA ARG A 64 1.17 7.19 -20.01
C ARG A 64 1.96 8.39 -20.49
N ALA A 65 2.96 8.18 -21.36
CA ALA A 65 3.68 9.28 -21.99
C ALA A 65 2.76 10.18 -22.84
N LEU A 66 1.72 9.61 -23.46
CA LEU A 66 0.67 10.38 -24.15
C LEU A 66 -0.24 11.13 -23.17
N ALA A 67 -0.54 10.54 -22.02
CA ALA A 67 -1.33 11.17 -20.97
C ALA A 67 -0.60 12.38 -20.35
N ASP A 68 0.69 12.23 -20.07
CA ASP A 68 1.54 13.29 -19.49
C ASP A 68 1.68 14.48 -20.45
N ARG A 69 1.56 14.25 -21.76
CA ARG A 69 1.53 15.28 -22.81
C ARG A 69 0.13 15.85 -23.08
N GLY A 70 -0.90 15.35 -22.39
CA GLY A 70 -2.30 15.74 -22.63
C GLY A 70 -2.88 15.28 -23.97
N GLN A 71 -2.24 14.30 -24.63
CA GLN A 71 -2.59 13.80 -25.96
C GLN A 71 -3.33 12.46 -25.94
N LEU A 72 -3.54 11.87 -24.76
CA LEU A 72 -4.27 10.61 -24.63
C LEU A 72 -5.74 10.81 -25.01
N ARG A 73 -6.22 10.11 -26.04
CA ARG A 73 -7.62 10.17 -26.48
C ARG A 73 -8.39 8.94 -26.01
N PRO A 74 -9.73 9.05 -25.84
CA PRO A 74 -10.57 7.90 -25.51
C PRO A 74 -10.49 6.76 -26.53
N VAL A 75 -10.23 7.07 -27.80
CA VAL A 75 -10.08 6.07 -28.87
C VAL A 75 -8.86 5.19 -28.66
N ASP A 76 -7.75 5.76 -28.17
CA ASP A 76 -6.51 5.02 -27.97
C ASP A 76 -6.73 3.91 -26.92
N LEU A 77 -7.45 4.23 -25.82
CA LEU A 77 -7.88 3.24 -24.82
C LEU A 77 -8.92 2.24 -25.37
N ALA A 78 -9.85 2.68 -26.22
CA ALA A 78 -10.89 1.82 -26.78
C ALA A 78 -10.32 0.73 -27.71
N VAL A 79 -9.28 1.04 -28.49
CA VAL A 79 -8.59 0.06 -29.35
C VAL A 79 -7.97 -1.05 -28.50
N HIS A 80 -7.29 -0.70 -27.41
CA HIS A 80 -6.69 -1.69 -26.52
C HIS A 80 -7.74 -2.53 -25.79
N ARG A 81 -8.87 -1.94 -25.37
CA ARG A 81 -10.00 -2.71 -24.83
C ARG A 81 -10.58 -3.69 -25.84
N ALA A 82 -10.76 -3.28 -27.09
CA ALA A 82 -11.29 -4.13 -28.14
C ALA A 82 -10.32 -5.28 -28.49
N ARG A 83 -9.02 -5.00 -28.48
CA ARG A 83 -7.97 -6.00 -28.69
C ARG A 83 -7.90 -7.00 -27.55
N ALA A 84 -7.91 -6.53 -26.30
CA ALA A 84 -7.99 -7.38 -25.12
C ALA A 84 -9.19 -8.30 -25.22
N ARG A 85 -10.40 -7.74 -25.48
CA ARG A 85 -11.65 -8.52 -25.65
C ARG A 85 -11.58 -9.60 -26.73
N ARG A 86 -10.78 -9.42 -27.78
CA ARG A 86 -10.56 -10.44 -28.82
C ARG A 86 -9.58 -11.51 -28.37
N ALA A 87 -8.47 -11.12 -27.73
CA ALA A 87 -7.54 -12.08 -27.12
C ALA A 87 -8.25 -12.95 -26.05
N PHE A 88 -9.22 -12.38 -25.33
CA PHE A 88 -10.08 -13.09 -24.37
C PHE A 88 -10.92 -14.23 -24.96
N VAL A 89 -11.10 -14.30 -26.28
CA VAL A 89 -11.91 -15.33 -26.95
C VAL A 89 -11.05 -16.48 -27.47
N ASP A 90 -9.77 -16.25 -27.75
CA ASP A 90 -8.88 -17.21 -28.42
C ASP A 90 -7.95 -18.00 -27.48
N THR A 91 -7.74 -17.56 -26.24
CA THR A 91 -6.98 -18.30 -25.21
C THR A 91 -7.91 -18.90 -24.16
N GLY A 92 -7.64 -20.15 -23.75
CA GLY A 92 -8.45 -20.88 -22.78
C GLY A 92 -8.74 -20.05 -21.53
N ARG A 93 -10.02 -19.98 -21.15
CA ARG A 93 -10.58 -19.09 -20.10
C ARG A 93 -9.77 -19.08 -18.79
N GLY A 94 -9.15 -20.20 -18.42
CA GLY A 94 -8.35 -20.33 -17.19
C GLY A 94 -6.99 -19.61 -17.23
N ASP A 95 -6.28 -19.61 -18.36
CA ASP A 95 -4.96 -18.96 -18.47
C ASP A 95 -5.07 -17.44 -18.40
N ILE A 96 -6.19 -16.89 -18.87
CA ILE A 96 -6.47 -15.46 -18.81
C ILE A 96 -6.89 -15.03 -17.40
N GLU A 97 -7.68 -15.85 -16.70
CA GLU A 97 -8.03 -15.60 -15.30
C GLU A 97 -6.79 -15.59 -14.39
N ILE A 98 -5.84 -16.52 -14.62
CA ILE A 98 -4.56 -16.56 -13.90
C ILE A 98 -3.71 -15.32 -14.22
N THR A 99 -3.62 -14.94 -15.51
CA THR A 99 -2.87 -13.73 -15.93
C THR A 99 -3.43 -12.46 -15.28
N LYS A 100 -4.77 -12.33 -15.24
CA LYS A 100 -5.45 -11.21 -14.59
C LYS A 100 -5.21 -11.21 -13.07
N ALA A 101 -5.24 -12.38 -12.43
CA ALA A 101 -4.96 -12.51 -11.00
C ALA A 101 -3.51 -12.09 -10.68
N LEU A 102 -2.54 -12.52 -11.48
CA LEU A 102 -1.12 -12.14 -11.34
C LEU A 102 -0.92 -10.63 -11.51
N CYS A 103 -1.51 -10.03 -12.53
CA CYS A 103 -1.44 -8.58 -12.74
C CYS A 103 -2.03 -7.80 -11.55
N GLY A 104 -3.17 -8.26 -11.03
CA GLY A 104 -3.79 -7.69 -9.83
C GLY A 104 -2.93 -7.81 -8.57
N LEU A 105 -2.21 -8.93 -8.40
CA LEU A 105 -1.28 -9.15 -7.29
C LEU A 105 -0.06 -8.22 -7.41
N HIS A 106 0.57 -8.12 -8.58
CA HIS A 106 1.71 -7.24 -8.81
C HIS A 106 1.37 -5.76 -8.59
N SER A 107 0.20 -5.32 -9.05
CA SER A 107 -0.29 -3.96 -8.80
C SER A 107 -0.41 -3.66 -7.30
N ARG A 108 -0.97 -4.59 -6.51
CA ARG A 108 -1.10 -4.46 -5.06
C ARG A 108 0.24 -4.51 -4.33
N LEU A 109 1.17 -5.36 -4.77
CA LEU A 109 2.54 -5.34 -4.27
C LEU A 109 3.21 -3.97 -4.46
N GLY A 110 3.01 -3.36 -5.63
CA GLY A 110 3.46 -1.99 -5.89
C GLY A 110 2.83 -0.95 -4.95
N GLN A 111 1.52 -1.07 -4.69
CA GLN A 111 0.83 -0.18 -3.74
C GLN A 111 1.33 -0.37 -2.30
N LEU A 112 1.55 -1.62 -1.86
CA LEU A 112 2.11 -1.93 -0.55
C LEU A 112 3.53 -1.37 -0.40
N ALA A 113 4.36 -1.48 -1.44
CA ALA A 113 5.71 -0.91 -1.43
C ALA A 113 5.69 0.62 -1.28
N GLN A 114 4.76 1.31 -1.96
CA GLN A 114 4.59 2.76 -1.82
C GLN A 114 4.09 3.14 -0.41
N ALA A 115 3.10 2.41 0.12
CA ALA A 115 2.58 2.63 1.46
C ALA A 115 3.64 2.40 2.54
N ARG A 116 4.49 1.38 2.35
CA ARG A 116 5.65 1.08 3.20
C ARG A 116 6.64 2.23 3.20
N ALA A 117 7.07 2.71 2.02
CA ALA A 117 8.01 3.82 1.91
C ALA A 117 7.46 5.12 2.53
N ALA A 118 6.18 5.40 2.36
CA ALA A 118 5.53 6.55 3.00
C ALA A 118 5.51 6.40 4.54
N SER A 119 5.21 5.20 5.03
CA SER A 119 5.18 4.89 6.47
C SER A 119 6.58 4.94 7.10
N GLU A 120 7.61 4.47 6.41
CA GLU A 120 9.01 4.60 6.84
C GLU A 120 9.43 6.07 6.97
N LYS A 121 8.98 6.95 6.07
CA LYS A 121 9.23 8.39 6.17
C LYS A 121 8.57 9.01 7.41
N VAL A 122 7.33 8.59 7.72
CA VAL A 122 6.63 9.04 8.94
C VAL A 122 7.35 8.52 10.19
N LEU A 123 7.82 7.27 10.17
CA LEU A 123 8.58 6.70 11.28
C LEU A 123 9.85 7.49 11.55
N ALA A 124 10.62 7.81 10.50
CA ALA A 124 11.84 8.61 10.62
C ALA A 124 11.56 10.03 11.20
N ASP A 125 10.45 10.67 10.82
CA ASP A 125 10.03 11.95 11.41
C ASP A 125 9.69 11.82 12.89
N LEU A 126 8.95 10.77 13.27
CA LEU A 126 8.62 10.50 14.68
C LEU A 126 9.89 10.25 15.51
N GLU A 127 10.82 9.46 15.00
CA GLU A 127 12.11 9.18 15.65
C GLU A 127 12.95 10.45 15.83
N ALA A 128 13.03 11.31 14.81
CA ALA A 128 13.72 12.59 14.89
C ALA A 128 13.07 13.51 15.94
N ARG A 129 11.74 13.54 16.03
CA ARG A 129 11.01 14.33 17.03
C ARG A 129 11.22 13.79 18.45
N VAL A 130 11.26 12.48 18.62
CA VAL A 130 11.58 11.84 19.91
C VAL A 130 13.00 12.22 20.35
N ALA A 131 13.98 12.11 19.45
CA ALA A 131 15.37 12.52 19.74
C ALA A 131 15.45 14.01 20.14
N GLY A 132 14.77 14.90 19.40
CA GLY A 132 14.72 16.31 19.75
C GLY A 132 14.02 16.61 21.08
N LEU A 133 13.06 15.78 21.50
CA LEU A 133 12.47 15.88 22.84
C LEU A 133 13.43 15.38 23.92
N ASP A 134 14.16 14.30 23.68
CA ASP A 134 15.17 13.77 24.61
C ASP A 134 16.26 14.83 24.89
N GLU A 135 16.75 15.52 23.85
CA GLU A 135 17.69 16.65 24.01
C GLU A 135 17.11 17.79 24.86
N ARG A 136 15.85 18.16 24.63
CA ARG A 136 15.18 19.23 25.39
C ARG A 136 14.95 18.83 26.85
N ILE A 137 14.61 17.57 27.11
CA ILE A 137 14.45 17.01 28.46
C ILE A 137 15.77 17.12 29.23
N VAL A 138 16.89 16.73 28.60
CA VAL A 138 18.23 16.86 29.19
C VAL A 138 18.57 18.34 29.45
N GLY A 139 18.26 19.24 28.52
CA GLY A 139 18.46 20.67 28.71
C GLY A 139 17.68 21.25 29.89
N LYS A 140 16.42 20.83 30.08
CA LYS A 140 15.61 21.24 31.23
C LYS A 140 16.14 20.69 32.55
N GLU A 141 16.62 19.45 32.55
CA GLU A 141 17.27 18.87 33.72
C GLU A 141 18.56 19.62 34.10
N GLN A 142 19.39 19.97 33.12
CA GLN A 142 20.61 20.73 33.39
C GLN A 142 20.29 22.13 33.91
N ALA A 143 19.32 22.83 33.32
CA ALA A 143 18.88 24.14 33.81
C ALA A 143 18.38 24.09 35.27
N ALA A 144 17.66 23.04 35.66
CA ALA A 144 17.24 22.84 37.04
C ALA A 144 18.44 22.60 37.99
N ARG A 145 19.43 21.81 37.55
CA ARG A 145 20.67 21.56 38.32
C ARG A 145 21.50 22.83 38.49
N ASP A 146 21.63 23.64 37.44
CA ASP A 146 22.38 24.89 37.48
C ASP A 146 21.71 25.91 38.42
N ALA A 147 20.37 25.99 38.41
CA ALA A 147 19.60 26.82 39.33
C ALA A 147 19.77 26.39 40.80
N LEU A 148 19.82 25.07 41.06
CA LEU A 148 20.14 24.54 42.39
C LEU A 148 21.56 24.89 42.83
N ALA A 149 22.54 24.77 41.92
CA ALA A 149 23.94 25.05 42.21
C ALA A 149 24.20 26.54 42.52
N THR A 150 23.42 27.45 41.94
CA THR A 150 23.51 28.90 42.21
C THR A 150 22.72 29.35 43.43
N GLY A 151 22.03 28.44 44.13
CA GLY A 151 21.19 28.77 45.29
C GLY A 151 19.96 29.62 44.91
N SER A 152 19.45 29.43 43.69
CA SER A 152 18.25 30.13 43.21
C SER A 152 17.00 29.70 43.96
N ASP A 153 15.98 30.56 43.94
CA ASP A 153 14.68 30.28 44.57
C ASP A 153 14.03 28.99 44.03
N ASP A 154 13.23 28.36 44.90
CA ASP A 154 12.59 27.06 44.65
C ASP A 154 11.71 27.08 43.38
N ASP A 155 11.06 28.21 43.08
CA ASP A 155 10.23 28.39 41.89
C ASP A 155 11.04 28.38 40.57
N VAL A 156 12.29 28.86 40.61
CA VAL A 156 13.21 28.86 39.46
C VAL A 156 13.68 27.44 39.13
N VAL A 157 13.77 26.57 40.14
CA VAL A 157 14.09 25.13 39.99
C VAL A 157 12.86 24.33 39.57
N ARG A 158 11.68 24.63 40.13
CA ARG A 158 10.45 23.87 39.86
C ARG A 158 9.95 24.01 38.43
N ARG A 159 9.99 25.22 37.87
CA ARG A 159 9.52 25.48 36.50
C ARG A 159 10.17 24.60 35.42
N PRO A 160 11.51 24.48 35.31
CA PRO A 160 12.12 23.59 34.32
C PRO A 160 11.80 22.11 34.58
N LEU A 161 11.60 21.70 35.84
CA LEU A 161 11.18 20.32 36.17
C LEU A 161 9.75 20.02 35.72
N THR A 162 8.80 20.96 35.87
CA THR A 162 7.43 20.78 35.36
C THR A 162 7.40 20.75 33.83
N GLU A 163 8.18 21.62 33.18
CA GLU A 163 8.30 21.61 31.72
C GLU A 163 8.96 20.30 31.23
N LYS A 164 9.92 19.74 31.99
CA LYS A 164 10.51 18.43 31.71
C LYS A 164 9.46 17.31 31.75
N THR A 165 8.56 17.30 32.74
CA THR A 165 7.53 16.26 32.84
C THR A 165 6.54 16.30 31.67
N ASP A 166 6.17 17.50 31.19
CA ASP A 166 5.28 17.65 30.03
C ASP A 166 5.94 17.18 28.73
N LEU A 167 7.25 17.48 28.58
CA LEU A 167 8.05 17.00 27.45
C LEU A 167 8.20 15.48 27.49
N ALA A 168 8.45 14.89 28.66
CA ALA A 168 8.55 13.44 28.83
C ALA A 168 7.23 12.73 28.45
N ALA A 169 6.09 13.24 28.93
CA ALA A 169 4.79 12.69 28.55
C ALA A 169 4.52 12.78 27.04
N SER A 170 4.95 13.86 26.39
CA SER A 170 4.83 14.04 24.94
C SER A 170 5.74 13.08 24.19
N ARG A 171 6.98 12.90 24.68
CA ARG A 171 7.98 11.98 24.14
C ARG A 171 7.49 10.54 24.20
N ASP A 172 6.91 10.11 25.32
CA ASP A 172 6.40 8.76 25.49
C ASP A 172 5.25 8.46 24.54
N ARG A 173 4.33 9.42 24.32
CA ARG A 173 3.26 9.27 23.32
C ARG A 173 3.80 9.10 21.91
N LEU A 174 4.81 9.89 21.51
CA LEU A 174 5.41 9.78 20.19
C LEU A 174 6.22 8.47 20.04
N ALA A 175 6.90 8.03 21.09
CA ALA A 175 7.61 6.76 21.11
C ALA A 175 6.65 5.57 20.94
N GLN A 176 5.52 5.58 21.64
CA GLN A 176 4.46 4.57 21.47
C GLN A 176 3.88 4.57 20.05
N GLN A 177 3.67 5.74 19.45
CA GLN A 177 3.23 5.85 18.06
C GLN A 177 4.27 5.27 17.08
N ALA A 178 5.56 5.53 17.31
CA ALA A 178 6.63 4.97 16.49
C ALA A 178 6.71 3.43 16.64
N GLU A 179 6.57 2.90 17.84
CA GLU A 179 6.51 1.44 18.08
C GLU A 179 5.32 0.78 17.39
N ALA A 180 4.12 1.38 17.49
CA ALA A 180 2.94 0.89 16.78
C ALA A 180 3.16 0.89 15.26
N LEU A 181 3.76 1.95 14.72
CA LEU A 181 4.04 2.04 13.29
C LEU A 181 5.10 1.02 12.83
N ARG A 182 6.11 0.70 13.66
CA ARG A 182 7.06 -0.39 13.38
C ARG A 182 6.37 -1.74 13.33
N ALA A 183 5.43 -2.00 14.25
CA ALA A 183 4.65 -3.23 14.24
C ALA A 183 3.77 -3.32 12.98
N ASP A 184 3.16 -2.22 12.54
CA ASP A 184 2.38 -2.15 11.31
C ASP A 184 3.25 -2.39 10.07
N LEU A 185 4.46 -1.82 10.02
CA LEU A 185 5.43 -2.06 8.94
C LEU A 185 5.84 -3.54 8.86
N ALA A 186 6.10 -4.19 10.00
CA ALA A 186 6.40 -5.62 10.04
C ALA A 186 5.24 -6.47 9.50
N ARG A 187 3.99 -6.13 9.86
CA ARG A 187 2.80 -6.79 9.30
C ARG A 187 2.65 -6.58 7.80
N LEU A 188 2.98 -5.40 7.29
CA LEU A 188 2.99 -5.14 5.85
C LEU A 188 4.04 -5.99 5.12
N ASP A 189 5.21 -6.18 5.73
CA ASP A 189 6.26 -7.05 5.18
C ASP A 189 5.83 -8.53 5.15
N ASP A 190 5.16 -9.01 6.21
CA ASP A 190 4.58 -10.37 6.23
C ASP A 190 3.50 -10.55 5.14
N LEU A 191 2.60 -9.57 4.97
CA LEU A 191 1.57 -9.63 3.94
C LEU A 191 2.16 -9.58 2.54
N ARG A 192 3.19 -8.77 2.33
CA ARG A 192 3.91 -8.71 1.08
C ARG A 192 4.52 -10.08 0.74
N ALA A 193 5.19 -10.72 1.70
CA ALA A 193 5.76 -12.05 1.50
C ALA A 193 4.69 -13.10 1.14
N GLN A 194 3.52 -13.04 1.78
CA GLN A 194 2.39 -13.93 1.44
C GLN A 194 1.85 -13.69 0.02
N LEU A 195 1.74 -12.43 -0.41
CA LEU A 195 1.28 -12.10 -1.76
C LEU A 195 2.31 -12.49 -2.83
N GLU A 196 3.60 -12.32 -2.55
CA GLU A 196 4.70 -12.79 -3.41
C GLU A 196 4.66 -14.32 -3.55
N ALA A 197 4.45 -15.06 -2.44
CA ALA A 197 4.29 -16.52 -2.49
C ALA A 197 3.08 -16.94 -3.34
N LYS A 198 1.92 -16.29 -3.18
CA LYS A 198 0.73 -16.56 -4.00
C LYS A 198 0.96 -16.25 -5.48
N ALA A 199 1.70 -15.18 -5.80
CA ALA A 199 2.05 -14.86 -7.17
C ALA A 199 2.93 -15.96 -7.78
N ALA A 200 3.97 -16.41 -7.07
CA ALA A 200 4.84 -17.49 -7.52
C ALA A 200 4.08 -18.82 -7.71
N GLU A 201 3.11 -19.14 -6.85
CA GLU A 201 2.24 -20.31 -7.00
C GLU A 201 1.41 -20.24 -8.29
N LEU A 202 0.79 -19.10 -8.56
CA LEU A 202 -0.02 -18.88 -9.75
C LEU A 202 0.84 -18.90 -11.03
N GLU A 203 2.04 -18.34 -11.00
CA GLU A 203 3.00 -18.44 -12.10
C GLU A 203 3.40 -19.89 -12.37
N ALA A 204 3.64 -20.69 -11.32
CA ALA A 204 3.94 -22.10 -11.46
C ALA A 204 2.74 -22.91 -12.00
N VAL A 205 1.51 -22.53 -11.67
CA VAL A 205 0.30 -23.13 -12.27
C VAL A 205 0.20 -22.76 -13.75
N GLN A 206 0.46 -21.50 -14.11
CA GLN A 206 0.45 -21.03 -15.51
C GLN A 206 1.56 -21.67 -16.36
N ALA A 207 2.75 -21.86 -15.80
CA ALA A 207 3.83 -22.55 -16.50
C ALA A 207 3.46 -24.03 -16.79
N ARG A 208 2.80 -24.68 -15.84
CA ARG A 208 2.32 -26.07 -16.00
C ARG A 208 1.18 -26.21 -17.00
N SER A 209 0.23 -25.27 -17.04
CA SER A 209 -0.86 -25.29 -18.04
C SER A 209 -0.28 -25.16 -19.46
N ARG A 210 0.64 -24.23 -19.68
CA ARG A 210 1.34 -24.05 -20.97
C ARG A 210 2.08 -25.31 -21.42
N LEU A 211 2.84 -25.94 -20.52
CA LEU A 211 3.55 -27.19 -20.83
C LEU A 211 2.57 -28.34 -21.16
N SER A 212 1.43 -28.42 -20.46
CA SER A 212 0.43 -29.46 -20.74
C SER A 212 -0.28 -29.26 -22.08
N GLU A 213 -0.51 -28.01 -22.51
CA GLU A 213 -1.06 -27.69 -23.83
C GLU A 213 -0.07 -27.96 -24.98
N GLU A 214 1.24 -27.82 -24.73
CA GLU A 214 2.29 -28.13 -25.71
C GLU A 214 2.50 -29.63 -25.91
N VAL A 215 2.30 -30.46 -24.88
CA VAL A 215 2.43 -31.94 -24.96
C VAL A 215 1.22 -32.60 -25.64
N LEU A 216 0.08 -31.91 -25.68
CA LEU A 216 -1.18 -32.39 -26.30
C LEU A 216 -1.35 -31.97 -27.76
N LYS A 217 -0.41 -31.21 -28.33
CA LYS A 217 -0.37 -30.80 -29.75
C LYS A 217 0.63 -31.65 -30.53
#